data_AF-A0A0B3RQ00-F1
#
_entry.id   AF-A0A0B3RQ00-F1
#
_cell.length_a   1.000
_cell.length_b   1.000
_cell.length_c   1.000
_cell.angle_alpha   90.00
_cell.angle_beta   90.00
_cell.angle_gamma   90.00
#
_symmetry.space_group_name_H-M   'P 1'
#
loop_
_entity.id
_entity.type
_entity.pdbx_description
1 polymer ?
#
loop_
_entity_poly.entity_id
_entity_poly.type
_entity_poly.pdbx_seq_one_letter_code
_entity_poly.pdbx_strand_id
1 'polypeptide(L)'
;MQTQDHSVLLTSLRRQDRLTRSRIGALCSGSWVLATGGFLNGRDAAIHWDYHDRFMEVFPEVNLLRNVFVADGKYPTASGGTATADLMLHLIAEDHGQDLSVAVAD
;
A
#
# COMPACT_ATOMS: atom_id res chain seq x y z
N MET A 1 -17.77 -3.23 7.98
CA MET A 1 -16.46 -2.70 8.39
C MET A 1 -16.72 -1.59 9.39
N GLN A 2 -16.27 -1.73 10.64
CA GLN A 2 -16.41 -0.67 11.65
C GLN A 2 -15.71 0.59 11.13
N THR A 3 -16.42 1.71 11.13
CA THR A 3 -15.85 3.05 10.89
C THR A 3 -14.97 3.39 12.08
N GLN A 4 -13.71 2.95 12.03
CA GLN A 4 -12.70 3.41 12.98
C GLN A 4 -12.23 4.80 12.56
N ASP A 5 -12.14 5.71 13.53
CA ASP A 5 -11.58 7.04 13.32
C ASP A 5 -10.06 6.94 13.16
N HIS A 6 -9.58 7.29 11.97
CA HIS A 6 -8.15 7.31 11.64
C HIS A 6 -7.59 8.73 11.52
N SER A 7 -8.32 9.77 11.96
CA SER A 7 -7.95 11.17 11.79
C SER A 7 -6.54 11.52 12.29
N VAL A 8 -6.15 10.99 13.46
CA VAL A 8 -4.81 11.19 14.05
C VAL A 8 -3.73 10.54 13.18
N LEU A 9 -3.97 9.30 12.73
CA LEU A 9 -3.05 8.57 11.84
C LEU A 9 -2.89 9.33 10.52
N LEU A 10 -3.99 9.69 9.86
CA LEU A 10 -3.97 10.40 8.58
C LEU A 10 -3.25 11.75 8.69
N THR A 11 -3.41 12.46 9.81
CA THR A 11 -2.69 13.71 10.07
C THR A 11 -1.18 13.46 10.17
N SER A 12 -0.76 12.41 10.89
CA SER A 12 0.64 12.02 11.00
C SER A 12 1.23 11.62 9.64
N LEU A 13 0.51 10.80 8.87
CA LEU A 13 0.93 10.38 7.53
C LEU A 13 1.08 11.56 6.58
N ARG A 14 0.13 12.50 6.56
CA ARG A 14 0.24 13.74 5.74
C ARG A 14 1.45 14.58 6.12
N ARG A 15 1.80 14.62 7.41
CA ARG A 15 3.00 15.31 7.88
C ARG A 15 4.26 14.59 7.39
N GLN A 16 4.34 13.27 7.51
CA GLN A 16 5.48 12.48 7.03
C GLN A 16 5.65 12.57 5.51
N ASP A 17 4.53 12.54 4.78
CA ASP A 17 4.48 12.59 3.33
C ASP A 17 5.10 13.90 2.77
N ARG A 18 4.85 15.01 3.45
CA ARG A 18 5.38 16.34 3.09
C ARG A 18 6.83 16.55 3.52
N LEU A 19 7.21 16.01 4.67
CA LEU A 19 8.51 16.33 5.30
C LEU A 19 9.62 15.37 4.91
N THR A 20 9.29 14.18 4.37
CA THR A 20 10.27 13.14 4.08
C THR A 20 10.11 12.61 2.66
N ARG A 21 11.12 11.88 2.18
CA ARG A 21 11.05 11.11 0.93
C ARG A 21 10.67 9.63 1.17
N SER A 22 10.20 9.30 2.37
CA SER A 22 9.88 7.92 2.74
C SER A 22 8.64 7.43 1.97
N ARG A 23 8.64 6.15 1.60
CA ARG A 23 7.44 5.47 1.09
C ARG A 23 6.41 5.32 2.22
N ILE A 24 5.13 5.50 1.92
CA ILE A 24 4.00 5.26 2.83
C ILE A 24 3.14 4.15 2.22
N GLY A 25 3.41 2.91 2.62
CA GLY A 25 2.71 1.74 2.08
C GLY A 25 1.52 1.28 2.91
N ALA A 26 0.73 0.37 2.36
CA ALA A 26 -0.36 -0.29 3.07
C ALA A 26 -0.49 -1.77 2.74
N LEU A 27 -0.90 -2.56 3.73
CA LEU A 27 -0.97 -4.01 3.64
C LEU A 27 -2.39 -4.49 3.96
N CYS A 28 -2.85 -5.52 3.27
CA CYS A 28 -4.17 -6.12 3.45
C CYS A 28 -5.29 -5.07 3.32
N SER A 29 -6.04 -4.79 4.39
CA SER A 29 -7.10 -3.77 4.42
C SER A 29 -6.58 -2.35 4.66
N GLY A 30 -5.28 -2.17 4.93
CA GLY A 30 -4.67 -0.86 5.17
C GLY A 30 -4.81 0.09 3.98
N SER A 31 -4.92 -0.44 2.75
CA SER A 31 -5.12 0.38 1.54
C SER A 31 -6.42 1.19 1.63
N TRP A 32 -7.43 0.69 2.36
CA TRP A 32 -8.65 1.45 2.68
C TRP A 32 -8.35 2.74 3.43
N VAL A 33 -7.43 2.70 4.39
CA VAL A 33 -7.04 3.87 5.20
C VAL A 33 -6.30 4.88 4.32
N LEU A 34 -5.37 4.43 3.47
CA LEU A 34 -4.65 5.32 2.56
C LEU A 34 -5.59 5.94 1.49
N ALA A 35 -6.51 5.16 0.94
CA ALA A 35 -7.55 5.67 0.04
C ALA A 35 -8.43 6.71 0.73
N THR A 36 -8.90 6.44 1.95
CA THR A 36 -9.66 7.40 2.78
C THR A 36 -8.87 8.69 3.03
N GLY A 37 -7.55 8.61 3.14
CA GLY A 37 -6.65 9.76 3.29
C GLY A 37 -6.42 10.58 2.02
N GLY A 38 -6.81 10.07 0.86
CA GLY A 38 -6.56 10.62 -0.47
C GLY A 38 -5.18 10.27 -1.06
N PHE A 39 -4.41 9.39 -0.41
CA PHE A 39 -3.05 9.07 -0.84
C PHE A 39 -3.00 8.27 -2.13
N LEU A 40 -4.05 7.49 -2.42
CA LEU A 40 -4.14 6.58 -3.57
C LEU A 40 -4.93 7.17 -4.76
N ASN A 41 -5.36 8.42 -4.67
CA ASN A 41 -6.19 9.04 -5.72
C ASN A 41 -5.40 9.13 -7.04
N GLY A 42 -5.95 8.54 -8.10
CA GLY A 42 -5.33 8.47 -9.42
C GLY A 42 -4.14 7.49 -9.50
N ARG A 43 -4.04 6.54 -8.58
CA ARG A 43 -2.91 5.59 -8.47
C ARG A 43 -3.36 4.15 -8.53
N ASP A 44 -2.41 3.29 -8.91
CA ASP A 44 -2.57 1.86 -8.88
C ASP A 44 -2.44 1.36 -7.43
N ALA A 45 -3.33 0.46 -7.02
CA ALA A 45 -3.28 -0.14 -5.69
C ALA A 45 -3.74 -1.60 -5.70
N ALA A 46 -3.25 -2.34 -4.71
CA ALA A 46 -3.78 -3.62 -4.28
C ALA A 46 -4.42 -3.49 -2.89
N ILE A 47 -5.46 -4.27 -2.64
CA ILE A 47 -6.09 -4.45 -1.33
C ILE A 47 -6.44 -5.92 -1.16
N HIS A 48 -6.73 -6.37 0.06
CA HIS A 48 -7.24 -7.72 0.28
C HIS A 48 -8.50 -7.99 -0.56
N TRP A 49 -8.55 -9.15 -1.20
CA TRP A 49 -9.53 -9.53 -2.23
C TRP A 49 -10.99 -9.40 -1.76
N ASP A 50 -11.26 -9.70 -0.49
CA ASP A 50 -12.57 -9.51 0.15
C ASP A 50 -13.13 -8.08 0.05
N TYR A 51 -12.25 -7.08 -0.14
CA TYR A 51 -12.66 -5.69 -0.22
C TYR A 51 -12.78 -5.16 -1.65
N HIS A 52 -12.43 -5.93 -2.68
CA HIS A 52 -12.33 -5.40 -4.06
C HIS A 52 -13.59 -4.68 -4.53
N ASP A 53 -14.74 -5.34 -4.45
CA ASP A 53 -15.98 -4.80 -4.99
C ASP A 53 -16.39 -3.51 -4.27
N ARG A 54 -16.34 -3.54 -2.92
CA ARG A 54 -16.67 -2.38 -2.10
C ARG A 54 -15.64 -1.25 -2.23
N PHE A 55 -14.36 -1.58 -2.40
CA PHE A 55 -13.29 -0.60 -2.54
C PHE A 55 -13.43 0.18 -3.84
N MET A 56 -13.72 -0.49 -4.96
CA MET A 56 -13.98 0.17 -6.24
C MET A 56 -15.24 1.06 -6.21
N GLU A 57 -16.27 0.66 -5.45
CA GLU A 57 -17.48 1.47 -5.28
C GLU A 57 -17.19 2.75 -4.47
N VAL A 58 -16.42 2.64 -3.38
CA VAL A 58 -16.17 3.75 -2.45
C VAL A 58 -15.06 4.68 -2.93
N PHE A 59 -14.06 4.18 -3.66
CA PHE A 59 -12.89 4.93 -4.13
C PHE A 59 -12.71 4.79 -5.64
N PRO A 60 -13.66 5.30 -6.47
CA PRO A 60 -13.61 5.16 -7.92
C PRO A 60 -12.39 5.84 -8.57
N GLU A 61 -11.74 6.76 -7.87
CA GLU A 61 -10.51 7.42 -8.31
C GLU A 61 -9.24 6.57 -8.11
N VAL A 62 -9.30 5.46 -7.38
CA VAL A 62 -8.16 4.54 -7.20
C VAL A 62 -8.23 3.47 -8.28
N ASN A 63 -7.13 3.28 -9.03
CA ASN A 63 -7.04 2.19 -10.00
C ASN A 63 -6.73 0.88 -9.29
N LEU A 64 -7.77 0.18 -8.84
CA LEU A 64 -7.60 -1.11 -8.17
C LEU A 64 -7.13 -2.18 -9.17
N LEU A 65 -5.92 -2.70 -8.97
CA LEU A 65 -5.39 -3.84 -9.72
C LEU A 65 -5.68 -5.14 -8.96
N ARG A 66 -6.07 -6.19 -9.70
CA ARG A 66 -6.23 -7.55 -9.15
C ARG A 66 -4.89 -8.28 -9.05
N ASN A 67 -3.86 -7.56 -8.60
CA ASN A 67 -2.52 -8.08 -8.34
C ASN A 67 -2.36 -8.39 -6.84
N VAL A 68 -1.39 -9.25 -6.50
CA VAL A 68 -1.07 -9.53 -5.10
C VAL A 68 -0.40 -8.34 -4.42
N PHE A 69 0.44 -7.57 -5.13
CA PHE A 69 0.97 -6.29 -4.68
C PHE A 69 1.11 -5.29 -5.85
N VAL A 70 1.24 -4.01 -5.51
CA VAL A 70 1.57 -2.91 -6.42
C VAL A 70 2.67 -2.07 -5.77
N ALA A 71 3.84 -2.00 -6.40
CA ALA A 71 4.96 -1.18 -5.95
C ALA A 71 4.93 0.22 -6.58
N ASP A 72 3.81 0.96 -6.48
CA ASP A 72 3.69 2.32 -7.04
C ASP A 72 4.49 3.33 -6.20
N GLY A 73 5.79 3.42 -6.48
CA GLY A 73 6.70 4.46 -6.03
C GLY A 73 6.54 4.81 -4.54
N LYS A 74 5.81 5.91 -4.27
CA LYS A 74 5.65 6.45 -2.92
C LYS A 74 4.62 5.69 -2.07
N TYR A 75 3.68 4.96 -2.68
CA TYR A 75 2.57 4.30 -1.98
C TYR A 75 2.45 2.82 -2.35
N PRO A 76 3.44 1.98 -2.00
CA PRO A 76 3.37 0.55 -2.28
C PRO A 76 2.24 -0.12 -1.49
N THR A 77 1.50 -1.04 -2.11
CA THR A 77 0.36 -1.73 -1.48
C THR A 77 0.39 -3.24 -1.72
N ALA A 78 -0.11 -4.03 -0.77
CA ALA A 78 -0.17 -5.50 -0.89
C ALA A 78 -1.49 -6.06 -0.35
N SER A 79 -1.97 -7.15 -0.93
CA SER A 79 -3.28 -7.75 -0.63
C SER A 79 -3.30 -8.64 0.62
N GLY A 80 -2.14 -9.08 1.14
CA GLY A 80 -2.08 -9.99 2.28
C GLY A 80 -0.66 -10.35 2.70
N GLY A 81 -0.50 -11.34 3.60
CA GLY A 81 0.78 -11.69 4.23
C GLY A 81 1.87 -12.13 3.24
N THR A 82 1.61 -13.14 2.41
CA THR A 82 2.59 -13.61 1.40
C THR A 82 2.90 -12.51 0.39
N ALA A 83 1.88 -11.81 -0.09
CA ALA A 83 2.05 -10.67 -1.00
C ALA A 83 2.88 -9.53 -0.39
N THR A 84 2.79 -9.35 0.92
CA THR A 84 3.62 -8.40 1.67
C THR A 84 5.08 -8.83 1.64
N ALA A 85 5.37 -10.12 1.85
CA ALA A 85 6.73 -10.62 1.77
C ALA A 85 7.31 -10.37 0.38
N ASP A 86 6.57 -10.70 -0.68
CA ASP A 86 6.97 -10.46 -2.07
C ASP A 86 7.22 -8.96 -2.34
N LEU A 87 6.32 -8.09 -1.85
CA LEU A 87 6.50 -6.64 -1.94
C LEU A 87 7.76 -6.16 -1.22
N MET A 88 8.02 -6.64 0.00
CA MET A 88 9.21 -6.22 0.75
C MET A 88 10.49 -6.70 0.07
N LEU A 89 10.52 -7.93 -0.44
CA LEU A 89 11.65 -8.45 -1.22
C LEU A 89 11.87 -7.65 -2.50
N HIS A 90 10.78 -7.26 -3.18
CA HIS A 90 10.85 -6.36 -4.33
C HIS A 90 11.46 -5.00 -3.97
N LEU A 91 11.01 -4.37 -2.88
CA LEU A 91 11.56 -3.08 -2.42
C LEU A 91 13.02 -3.19 -1.98
N ILE A 92 13.42 -4.28 -1.32
CA ILE A 92 14.82 -4.55 -0.97
C ILE A 92 15.66 -4.66 -2.25
N ALA A 93 15.16 -5.35 -3.27
CA ALA A 93 15.87 -5.48 -4.53
C ALA A 93 16.03 -4.13 -5.25
N GLU A 94 14.99 -3.27 -5.23
CA GLU A 94 15.06 -1.92 -5.78
C GLU A 94 16.11 -1.04 -5.07
N ASP A 95 16.14 -1.08 -3.73
CA ASP A 95 16.94 -0.16 -2.93
C ASP A 95 18.39 -0.66 -2.71
N HIS A 96 18.61 -1.98 -2.71
CA HIS A 96 19.87 -2.60 -2.29
C HIS A 96 20.40 -3.68 -3.25
N GLY A 97 19.67 -3.99 -4.32
CA GLY A 97 20.06 -4.98 -5.32
C GLY A 97 19.54 -6.39 -5.04
N GLN A 98 19.52 -7.20 -6.10
CA GLN A 98 18.96 -8.55 -6.10
C GLN A 98 19.67 -9.49 -5.13
N ASP A 99 21.00 -9.40 -5.01
CA ASP A 99 21.78 -10.30 -4.14
C ASP A 99 21.34 -10.21 -2.67
N LEU A 100 21.05 -9.01 -2.17
CA LEU A 100 20.54 -8.84 -0.81
C LEU A 100 19.11 -9.35 -0.67
N SER A 101 18.26 -9.13 -1.67
CA SER A 101 16.88 -9.62 -1.66
C SER A 101 16.83 -11.14 -1.59
N VAL A 102 17.65 -11.83 -2.40
CA VAL A 102 17.77 -13.30 -2.38
C VAL A 102 18.29 -13.77 -1.01
N ALA A 103 19.33 -13.14 -0.47
CA ALA A 103 19.86 -13.51 0.84
C ALA A 103 18.89 -13.31 2.01
N VAL A 104 17.89 -12.43 1.87
CA VAL A 104 16.80 -12.23 2.86
C VAL A 104 15.67 -13.24 2.67
N ALA A 105 15.48 -13.75 1.44
CA ALA A 105 14.42 -14.69 1.10
C ALA A 105 14.74 -16.15 1.50
N ASP A 106 16.03 -16.50 1.57
CA ASP A 106 16.55 -17.81 2.00
C ASP A 106 16.38 -18.06 3.51
#